data_AF-A0A0I9W3E2-F1
#
_entry.id   AF-A0A0I9W3E2-F1
#
_cell.length_a   1.000
_cell.length_b   1.000
_cell.length_c   1.000
_cell.angle_alpha   90.00
_cell.angle_beta   90.00
_cell.angle_gamma   90.00
#
_symmetry.space_group_name_H-M   'P 1'
#
loop_
_entity.id
_entity.type
_entity.pdbx_description
1 polymer ?
#
loop_
_entity_poly.entity_id
_entity_poly.type
_entity_poly.pdbx_seq_one_letter_code
_entity_poly.pdbx_strand_id
1 'polypeptide(L)'
;MSCWEQSCRVQKVMQRDRLGCGVACAAMVSGKPYGLVRQLFVDNGIGARKKRPLATNFSELQYALSLLGIESELKRWSGWDAVEGLGIVAVSNGQGAASRNWHWIVAERHANFGIVVHDPDFDLPSFSSAPPPGVHCHPFSEYQARKSWIRISPRGIHG
;
A
#
# COMPACT_ATOMS: atom_id res chain seq x y z
N MET A 1 14.03 -5.49 13.87
CA MET A 1 13.50 -4.25 13.28
C MET A 1 14.38 -3.11 13.73
N SER A 2 14.89 -2.35 12.78
CA SER A 2 15.66 -1.13 13.01
C SER A 2 14.79 -0.04 13.66
N CYS A 3 15.41 1.00 14.24
CA CYS A 3 14.70 2.05 14.95
C CYS A 3 13.74 2.85 14.05
N TRP A 4 14.06 3.02 12.77
CA TRP A 4 13.21 3.76 11.84
C TRP A 4 11.98 2.96 11.39
N GLU A 5 12.10 1.63 11.23
CA GLU A 5 10.93 0.78 10.91
C GLU A 5 9.91 0.78 12.06
N GLN A 6 10.37 0.92 13.30
CA GLN A 6 9.51 1.03 14.47
C GLN A 6 8.81 2.39 14.56
N SER A 7 9.34 3.43 13.91
CA SER A 7 8.70 4.76 13.85
C SER A 7 7.68 4.89 12.71
N CYS A 8 7.63 3.93 11.79
CA CYS A 8 6.62 3.84 10.75
C CYS A 8 5.24 3.47 11.31
N ARG A 9 4.17 3.95 10.66
CA ARG A 9 2.77 3.66 11.04
C ARG A 9 2.37 2.22 10.69
N VAL A 10 3.09 1.59 9.76
CA VAL A 10 2.86 0.22 9.32
C VAL A 10 4.15 -0.58 9.39
N GLN A 11 4.00 -1.89 9.57
CA GLN A 11 5.10 -2.84 9.41
C GLN A 11 5.02 -3.45 8.02
N LYS A 12 6.17 -3.58 7.36
CA LYS A 12 6.27 -4.11 6.00
C LYS A 12 5.76 -5.54 5.94
N VAL A 13 4.90 -5.81 4.96
CA VAL A 13 4.41 -7.16 4.64
C VAL A 13 4.68 -7.43 3.16
N MET A 14 5.49 -8.45 2.88
CA MET A 14 5.76 -8.91 1.51
C MET A 14 4.59 -9.69 0.94
N GLN A 15 4.29 -9.48 -0.35
CA GLN A 15 3.32 -10.31 -1.05
C GLN A 15 3.84 -11.75 -1.17
N ARG A 16 2.92 -12.72 -1.06
CA ARG A 16 3.25 -14.15 -1.23
C ARG A 16 2.61 -14.77 -2.46
N ASP A 17 1.53 -14.17 -2.95
CA ASP A 17 0.86 -14.58 -4.19
C ASP A 17 1.24 -13.60 -5.32
N ARG A 18 1.36 -14.10 -6.55
CA ARG A 18 1.72 -13.30 -7.75
C ARG A 18 0.85 -12.06 -7.96
N LEU A 19 -0.40 -12.08 -7.51
CA LEU A 19 -1.36 -10.98 -7.62
C LEU A 19 -1.79 -10.45 -6.25
N GLY A 20 -0.97 -10.71 -5.22
CA GLY A 20 -1.25 -10.47 -3.82
C GLY A 20 -0.85 -9.08 -3.31
N CYS A 21 -0.41 -8.15 -4.16
CA CYS A 21 0.03 -6.82 -3.73
C CYS A 21 -1.07 -6.07 -2.95
N GLY A 22 -2.34 -6.21 -3.37
CA GLY A 22 -3.48 -5.65 -2.63
C GLY A 22 -3.70 -6.31 -1.27
N VAL A 23 -3.48 -7.62 -1.17
CA VAL A 23 -3.57 -8.38 0.10
C VAL A 23 -2.48 -7.90 1.07
N ALA A 24 -1.24 -7.76 0.57
CA ALA A 24 -0.13 -7.26 1.36
C ALA A 24 -0.36 -5.82 1.84
N CYS A 25 -0.86 -4.94 0.98
CA CYS A 25 -1.20 -3.57 1.38
C CYS A 25 -2.30 -3.53 2.45
N ALA A 26 -3.37 -4.32 2.28
CA ALA A 26 -4.41 -4.44 3.30
C ALA A 26 -3.88 -5.04 4.62
N ALA A 27 -2.94 -5.98 4.55
CA ALA A 27 -2.25 -6.53 5.72
C ALA A 27 -1.41 -5.46 6.45
N MET A 28 -0.61 -4.67 5.72
CA MET A 28 0.17 -3.56 6.29
C MET A 28 -0.72 -2.54 7.00
N VAL A 29 -1.77 -2.07 6.33
CA VAL A 29 -2.69 -1.06 6.88
C VAL A 29 -3.51 -1.59 8.06
N SER A 30 -3.91 -2.86 8.03
CA SER A 30 -4.70 -3.48 9.10
C SER A 30 -3.87 -3.92 10.31
N GLY A 31 -2.56 -4.09 10.14
CA GLY A 31 -1.68 -4.74 11.11
C GLY A 31 -1.95 -6.24 11.26
N LYS A 32 -2.72 -6.86 10.36
CA LYS A 32 -3.06 -8.29 10.41
C LYS A 32 -2.08 -9.12 9.59
N PRO A 33 -1.86 -10.40 9.94
CA PRO A 33 -1.03 -11.30 9.15
C PRO A 33 -1.54 -11.48 7.71
N TYR A 34 -0.63 -11.56 6.75
CA TYR A 34 -0.96 -11.75 5.32
C TYR A 34 -1.94 -12.91 5.08
N GLY A 35 -1.72 -14.06 5.73
CA GLY A 35 -2.58 -15.24 5.55
C GLY A 35 -4.03 -15.02 5.94
N LEU A 36 -4.28 -14.25 7.00
CA LEU A 36 -5.64 -13.91 7.45
C LEU A 36 -6.33 -13.00 6.43
N VAL A 37 -5.63 -11.96 5.96
CA VAL A 37 -6.17 -11.04 4.96
C VAL A 37 -6.41 -11.75 3.63
N ARG A 38 -5.50 -12.64 3.23
CA ARG A 38 -5.66 -13.48 2.04
C ARG A 38 -6.91 -14.34 2.14
N GLN A 39 -7.14 -14.99 3.28
CA GLN A 39 -8.33 -15.82 3.48
C GLN A 39 -9.61 -14.99 3.37
N LEU A 40 -9.63 -13.80 3.98
CA LEU A 40 -10.74 -12.85 3.84
C LEU A 40 -11.02 -12.49 2.37
N PHE A 41 -9.98 -12.28 1.55
CA PHE A 41 -10.17 -12.02 0.12
C PHE A 41 -10.80 -13.23 -0.60
N VAL A 42 -10.36 -14.45 -0.28
CA VAL A 42 -10.89 -15.69 -0.85
C VAL A 42 -12.36 -15.89 -0.46
N ASP A 43 -12.67 -15.79 0.83
CA ASP A 43 -14.01 -16.02 1.39
C ASP A 43 -15.03 -15.02 0.83
N ASN A 44 -14.60 -13.80 0.51
CA ASN A 44 -15.45 -12.75 -0.05
C ASN A 44 -15.36 -12.64 -1.58
N GLY A 45 -14.72 -13.61 -2.25
CA GLY A 45 -14.65 -13.68 -3.71
C GLY A 45 -13.91 -12.50 -4.38
N ILE A 46 -13.02 -11.83 -3.65
CA ILE A 46 -12.29 -10.65 -4.12
C ILE A 46 -11.27 -11.06 -5.20
N GLY A 47 -11.40 -10.48 -6.39
CA GLY A 47 -10.60 -10.84 -7.57
C GLY A 47 -11.01 -12.15 -8.27
N ALA A 48 -11.91 -12.95 -7.68
CA ALA A 48 -12.33 -14.24 -8.22
C ALA A 48 -13.02 -14.11 -9.60
N ARG A 49 -13.81 -13.05 -9.80
CA ARG A 49 -14.57 -12.81 -11.04
C ARG A 49 -13.70 -12.47 -12.25
N LYS A 50 -12.43 -12.11 -12.04
CA LYS A 50 -11.54 -11.55 -13.07
C LYS A 50 -10.64 -12.58 -13.75
N LYS A 51 -10.82 -13.89 -13.51
CA LYS A 51 -9.85 -14.96 -13.83
C LYS A 51 -8.44 -14.65 -13.32
N ARG A 52 -8.34 -13.74 -12.35
CA ARG A 52 -7.11 -13.20 -11.75
C ARG A 52 -7.34 -13.12 -10.24
N PRO A 53 -7.35 -14.26 -9.53
CA PRO A 53 -7.60 -14.30 -8.10
C PRO A 53 -6.69 -13.30 -7.35
N LEU A 54 -7.24 -12.65 -6.32
CA LEU A 54 -6.56 -11.65 -5.48
C LEU A 54 -6.19 -10.32 -6.16
N ALA A 55 -6.23 -10.22 -7.50
CA ALA A 55 -6.02 -8.96 -8.19
C ALA A 55 -7.20 -8.01 -7.93
N THR A 56 -6.92 -6.92 -7.22
CA THR A 56 -7.94 -5.92 -6.86
C THR A 56 -7.91 -4.70 -7.77
N ASN A 57 -9.06 -4.07 -7.96
CA ASN A 57 -9.17 -2.65 -8.32
C ASN A 57 -9.40 -1.79 -7.05
N PHE A 58 -9.55 -0.48 -7.21
CA PHE A 58 -9.82 0.44 -6.09
C PHE A 58 -11.04 0.03 -5.26
N SER A 59 -12.18 -0.27 -5.91
CA SER A 59 -13.43 -0.61 -5.21
C SER A 59 -13.32 -1.92 -4.43
N GLU A 60 -12.70 -2.94 -5.01
CA GLU A 60 -12.46 -4.23 -4.34
C GLU A 60 -11.50 -4.08 -3.16
N LEU A 61 -10.47 -3.25 -3.29
CA LEU A 61 -9.54 -3.02 -2.19
C LEU A 61 -10.18 -2.20 -1.06
N GLN A 62 -10.97 -1.17 -1.38
CA GLN A 62 -11.76 -0.46 -0.37
C GLN A 62 -12.78 -1.37 0.32
N TYR A 63 -13.42 -2.27 -0.43
CA TYR A 63 -14.31 -3.28 0.15
C TYR A 63 -13.55 -4.19 1.12
N ALA A 64 -12.38 -4.70 0.73
CA ALA A 64 -11.53 -5.49 1.63
C ALA A 64 -11.15 -4.71 2.90
N LEU A 65 -10.80 -3.42 2.78
CA LEU A 65 -10.52 -2.55 3.92
C LEU A 65 -11.74 -2.39 4.83
N SER A 66 -12.95 -2.21 4.28
CA SER A 66 -14.17 -2.14 5.09
C SER A 66 -14.46 -3.43 5.86
N LEU A 67 -14.23 -4.60 5.25
CA LEU A 67 -14.34 -5.90 5.92
C LEU A 67 -13.32 -6.07 7.06
N LEU A 68 -12.19 -5.34 6.98
CA LEU A 68 -11.17 -5.27 8.02
C LEU A 68 -11.45 -4.19 9.09
N GLY A 69 -12.58 -3.47 8.98
CA GLY A 69 -12.94 -2.36 9.88
C GLY A 69 -12.10 -1.10 9.65
N ILE A 70 -11.59 -0.90 8.43
CA ILE A 70 -10.74 0.24 8.08
C ILE A 70 -11.53 1.17 7.18
N GLU A 71 -11.73 2.38 7.69
CA GLU A 71 -12.31 3.47 6.91
C GLU A 71 -11.31 3.98 5.88
N SER A 72 -11.79 4.19 4.66
CA SER A 72 -10.97 4.64 3.55
C SER A 72 -11.74 5.49 2.56
N GLU A 73 -11.05 6.42 1.91
CA GLU A 73 -11.61 7.31 0.89
C GLU A 73 -10.80 7.24 -0.39
N LEU A 74 -11.48 7.16 -1.54
CA LEU A 74 -10.84 7.27 -2.84
C LEU A 74 -10.56 8.73 -3.16
N LYS A 75 -9.28 9.11 -3.29
CA LYS A 75 -8.84 10.46 -3.66
C LYS A 75 -8.25 10.47 -5.06
N ARG A 76 -8.45 11.56 -5.79
CA ARG A 76 -7.69 11.82 -7.01
C ARG A 76 -6.24 12.10 -6.65
N TRP A 77 -5.32 11.61 -7.47
CA TRP A 77 -3.91 11.88 -7.31
C TRP A 77 -3.58 13.30 -7.76
N SER A 78 -2.90 14.05 -6.90
CA SER A 78 -2.41 15.40 -7.18
C SER A 78 -0.92 15.58 -6.85
N GLY A 79 -0.21 14.48 -6.56
CA GLY A 79 1.19 14.49 -6.15
C GLY A 79 1.42 13.83 -4.80
N TRP A 80 2.69 13.53 -4.51
CA TRP A 80 3.11 12.89 -3.25
C TRP A 80 2.83 13.76 -2.03
N ASP A 81 2.83 15.09 -2.19
CA ASP A 81 2.54 16.03 -1.11
C ASP A 81 1.12 15.94 -0.56
N ALA A 82 0.17 15.45 -1.37
CA ALA A 82 -1.21 15.22 -0.93
C ALA A 82 -1.38 14.03 0.02
N VAL A 83 -0.34 13.19 0.20
CA VAL A 83 -0.35 12.11 1.19
C VAL A 83 0.02 12.70 2.55
N GLU A 84 -0.98 13.03 3.36
CA GLU A 84 -0.81 13.66 4.69
C GLU A 84 -0.73 12.64 5.84
N GLY A 85 -1.02 11.36 5.56
CA GLY A 85 -1.13 10.31 6.57
C GLY A 85 -0.69 8.96 6.00
N LEU A 86 -1.61 8.00 5.95
CA LEU A 86 -1.39 6.67 5.38
C LEU A 86 -2.29 6.46 4.17
N GLY A 87 -1.78 5.80 3.13
CA GLY A 87 -2.55 5.51 1.94
C GLY A 87 -2.05 4.30 1.18
N ILE A 88 -2.93 3.75 0.34
CA ILE A 88 -2.56 2.75 -0.67
C ILE A 88 -2.56 3.43 -2.04
N VAL A 89 -1.42 3.42 -2.72
CA VAL A 89 -1.22 4.09 -4.00
C VAL A 89 -1.07 3.03 -5.09
N ALA A 90 -1.80 3.23 -6.19
CA ALA A 90 -1.59 2.48 -7.41
C ALA A 90 -0.42 3.12 -8.18
N VAL A 91 0.65 2.37 -8.43
CA VAL A 91 1.82 2.81 -9.20
C VAL A 91 1.98 1.99 -10.49
N SER A 92 2.66 2.55 -11.48
CA SER A 92 2.99 1.83 -12.72
C SER A 92 4.03 0.73 -12.45
N ASN A 93 3.86 -0.46 -13.04
CA ASN A 93 4.77 -1.60 -12.84
C ASN A 93 5.75 -1.76 -14.04
N GLY A 94 6.62 -0.76 -14.26
CA GLY A 94 7.66 -0.77 -15.31
C GLY A 94 7.51 0.26 -16.44
N GLN A 95 8.56 0.40 -17.27
CA GLN A 95 8.60 1.31 -18.42
C GLN A 95 7.65 0.83 -19.53
N GLY A 96 6.51 1.50 -19.66
CA GLY A 96 5.57 1.27 -20.75
C GLY A 96 4.13 1.38 -20.27
N ALA A 97 3.41 2.36 -20.81
CA ALA A 97 2.03 2.73 -20.47
C ALA A 97 0.96 1.70 -20.89
N ALA A 98 1.21 0.39 -20.72
CA ALA A 98 0.15 -0.60 -20.81
C ALA A 98 -0.76 -0.41 -19.58
N SER A 99 -1.92 0.21 -19.81
CA SER A 99 -2.91 0.67 -18.81
C SER A 99 -3.38 -0.36 -17.77
N ARG A 100 -2.98 -1.63 -17.91
CA ARG A 100 -3.38 -2.78 -17.09
C ARG A 100 -2.27 -3.32 -16.17
N ASN A 101 -1.03 -2.86 -16.27
CA ASN A 101 0.07 -3.27 -15.41
C ASN A 101 0.34 -2.21 -14.36
N TRP A 102 -0.27 -2.40 -13.20
CA TRP A 102 -0.11 -1.50 -12.07
C TRP A 102 -0.02 -2.31 -10.80
N HIS A 103 0.58 -1.70 -9.81
CA HIS A 103 1.00 -2.33 -8.57
C HIS A 103 0.50 -1.52 -7.38
N TRP A 104 0.20 -2.20 -6.28
CA TRP A 104 -0.21 -1.56 -5.05
C TRP A 104 0.99 -1.41 -4.14
N ILE A 105 1.18 -0.19 -3.64
CA ILE A 105 2.13 0.11 -2.57
C ILE A 105 1.41 0.79 -1.42
N VAL A 106 1.99 0.74 -0.23
CA VAL A 106 1.57 1.59 0.88
C VAL A 106 2.51 2.79 0.96
N ALA A 107 1.95 3.98 1.07
CA ALA A 107 2.71 5.21 1.27
C ALA A 107 2.27 5.87 2.57
N GLU A 108 3.23 6.36 3.34
CA GLU A 108 2.95 7.13 4.55
C GLU A 108 3.75 8.43 4.61
N ARG A 109 3.16 9.46 5.22
CA ARG A 109 3.87 10.66 5.64
C ARG A 109 4.58 10.40 6.96
N HIS A 110 5.90 10.46 6.93
CA HIS A 110 6.79 10.35 8.07
C HIS A 110 7.44 11.70 8.38
N ALA A 111 7.55 12.03 9.67
CA ALA A 111 8.06 13.34 10.12
C ALA A 111 9.49 13.62 9.66
N ASN A 112 10.36 12.61 9.67
CA ASN A 112 11.79 12.77 9.39
C ASN A 112 12.21 12.40 7.95
N PHE A 113 11.38 11.64 7.24
CA PHE A 113 11.80 10.99 5.97
C PHE A 113 10.88 11.33 4.79
N GLY A 114 9.97 12.29 4.97
CA GLY A 114 9.01 12.68 3.95
C GLY A 114 7.98 11.58 3.71
N ILE A 115 7.84 11.13 2.47
CA ILE A 115 7.06 9.94 2.13
C ILE A 115 7.93 8.70 2.25
N VAL A 116 7.46 7.74 3.05
CA VAL A 116 8.01 6.38 3.08
C VAL A 116 7.10 5.48 2.24
N VAL A 117 7.70 4.74 1.30
CA VAL A 117 7.00 3.74 0.49
C VAL A 117 7.35 2.34 0.97
N HIS A 118 6.30 1.56 1.21
CA HIS A 118 6.34 0.16 1.57
C HIS A 118 5.80 -0.66 0.40
N ASP A 119 6.71 -1.08 -0.48
CA ASP A 119 6.36 -1.84 -1.68
C ASP A 119 6.31 -3.35 -1.42
N PRO A 120 5.15 -4.02 -1.50
CA PRO A 120 5.05 -5.44 -1.15
C PRO A 120 5.82 -6.40 -2.09
N ASP A 121 6.37 -5.93 -3.21
CA ASP A 121 7.17 -6.72 -4.17
C ASP A 121 8.68 -6.47 -4.06
N PHE A 122 9.11 -5.47 -3.28
CA PHE A 122 10.51 -5.13 -3.06
C PHE A 122 10.87 -5.07 -1.58
N ASP A 123 11.97 -5.67 -1.17
CA ASP A 123 12.42 -5.68 0.23
C ASP A 123 12.86 -4.29 0.70
N LEU A 124 13.50 -3.52 -0.18
CA LEU A 124 14.05 -2.22 0.16
C LEU A 124 12.93 -1.17 0.34
N PRO A 125 13.03 -0.30 1.35
CA PRO A 125 12.16 0.87 1.47
C PRO A 125 12.54 1.95 0.46
N SER A 126 11.66 2.94 0.30
CA SER A 126 11.98 4.18 -0.42
C SER A 126 11.51 5.40 0.35
N PHE A 127 12.25 6.48 0.20
CA PHE A 127 12.06 7.72 0.94
C PHE A 127 12.07 8.90 -0.03
N SER A 128 11.12 9.84 0.12
CA SER A 128 11.14 11.08 -0.67
C SER A 128 12.15 12.10 -0.15
N SER A 129 12.64 11.92 1.08
CA SER A 129 13.68 12.74 1.70
C SER A 129 14.90 11.86 2.03
N ALA A 130 15.90 12.42 2.70
CA ALA A 130 17.12 11.68 3.07
C ALA A 130 16.77 10.40 3.85
N PRO A 131 17.27 9.22 3.41
CA PRO A 131 17.03 7.97 4.12
C PRO A 131 17.75 7.97 5.48
N PRO A 132 17.35 7.10 6.42
CA PRO A 132 18.09 6.90 7.64
C PRO A 132 19.54 6.45 7.35
N PRO A 133 20.54 6.85 8.16
CA PRO A 133 21.93 6.47 7.94
C PRO A 133 22.13 4.95 7.80
N GLY A 134 22.83 4.52 6.75
CA GLY A 134 23.14 3.11 6.49
C GLY A 134 22.00 2.28 5.90
N VAL A 135 20.85 2.88 5.59
CA VAL A 135 19.73 2.18 4.96
C VAL A 135 19.85 2.26 3.43
N HIS A 136 19.96 1.09 2.79
CA HIS A 136 19.82 1.00 1.34
C HIS A 136 18.34 1.15 0.96
N CYS A 137 18.08 1.95 -0.08
CA CYS A 137 16.74 2.26 -0.52
C CYS A 137 16.59 2.05 -2.03
N HIS A 138 15.38 1.67 -2.44
CA HIS A 138 14.98 1.74 -3.83
C HIS A 138 14.72 3.20 -4.22
N PRO A 139 15.05 3.66 -5.45
CA PRO A 139 14.88 5.07 -5.82
C PRO A 139 13.41 5.50 -5.80
N PHE A 140 13.08 6.49 -4.96
CA PHE A 140 11.71 6.99 -4.85
C PHE A 140 11.14 7.55 -6.17
N SER A 141 12.02 8.08 -7.03
CA SER A 141 11.66 8.62 -8.35
C SER A 141 11.10 7.59 -9.32
N GLU A 142 11.27 6.29 -9.07
CA GLU A 142 10.73 5.23 -9.92
C GLU A 142 9.23 5.00 -9.68
N TYR A 143 8.69 5.46 -8.54
CA TYR A 143 7.27 5.36 -8.25
C TYR A 143 6.46 6.43 -8.99
N GLN A 144 5.76 5.99 -10.03
CA GLN A 144 4.81 6.82 -10.78
C GLN A 144 3.39 6.44 -10.38
N ALA A 145 2.78 7.26 -9.52
CA ALA A 145 1.41 7.09 -9.10
C ALA A 145 0.43 7.30 -10.27
N ARG A 146 -0.69 6.57 -10.20
CA ARG A 146 -1.77 6.65 -11.19
C ARG A 146 -2.80 7.72 -10.80
N LYS A 147 -3.98 7.69 -11.45
CA LYS A 147 -5.01 8.73 -11.33
C LYS A 147 -5.61 8.91 -9.93
N SER A 148 -5.54 7.90 -9.08
CA SER A 148 -6.17 7.88 -7.77
C SER A 148 -5.36 7.08 -6.75
N TRP A 149 -5.66 7.31 -5.48
CA TRP A 149 -5.13 6.57 -4.34
C TRP A 149 -6.21 6.41 -3.28
N ILE A 150 -6.02 5.45 -2.38
CA ILE A 150 -6.91 5.19 -1.26
C ILE A 150 -6.30 5.84 -0.03
N ARG A 151 -6.92 6.90 0.49
CA ARG A 151 -6.56 7.49 1.77
C ARG A 151 -7.13 6.64 2.89
N ILE A 152 -6.29 6.28 3.87
CA ILE A 152 -6.74 5.61 5.09
C ILE A 152 -7.10 6.68 6.10
N SER A 153 -8.33 6.63 6.62
CA SER A 153 -8.74 7.53 7.69
C SER A 153 -7.95 7.17 8.96
N PRO A 154 -7.45 8.16 9.73
CA PRO A 154 -6.97 7.90 11.06
C PRO A 154 -8.07 7.17 11.83
N ARG A 155 -7.73 6.10 12.56
CA ARG A 155 -8.69 5.51 13.49
C ARG A 155 -9.11 6.62 14.44
N GLY A 156 -10.36 7.04 14.37
CA GLY A 156 -10.93 7.90 15.38
C GLY A 156 -10.70 7.22 16.72
N ILE A 157 -10.06 7.91 17.65
CA ILE A 157 -10.22 7.56 19.06
C ILE A 157 -11.70 7.87 19.29
N HIS A 158 -12.57 6.86 19.16
CA HIS A 158 -13.87 6.94 19.79
C HIS A 158 -13.57 7.00 21.28
N GLY A 159 -13.58 8.23 21.82
CA GLY A 159 -13.56 8.50 23.25
C GLY A 159 -14.85 8.04 23.91
#